data_AF-A0AAU0QP72-F1
#
_entry.id   AF-A0AAU0QP72-F1
#
_cell.length_a   1.000
_cell.length_b   1.000
_cell.length_c   1.000
_cell.angle_alpha   90.00
_cell.angle_beta   90.00
_cell.angle_gamma   90.00
#
_symmetry.space_group_name_H-M   'P 1'
#
loop_
_entity.id
_entity.type
_entity.pdbx_description
1 polymer ?
#
loop_
_entity_poly.entity_id
_entity_poly.type
_entity_poly.pdbx_seq_one_letter_code
_entity_poly.pdbx_strand_id
1 'polypeptide(L)'
;MDEKFSYLSVAHHIKYLQACGQYRLDKKSPEIWKFLHTIYMRSVLIFFVFYTFQQVLKINEVRDDIDKVMGTIFLFLTYTDWTYKCIIYWKKSEEINDLLDVMKGIWLFIFWEFKLFFYLFTYIGKYKECARLLSLRE
;
A
#
# COMPACT_ATOMS: atom_id res chain seq x y z
N MET A 1 -28.05 -17.47 0.84
CA MET A 1 -26.70 -17.58 0.26
C MET A 1 -25.77 -17.33 1.43
N ASP A 2 -25.23 -18.39 2.01
CA ASP A 2 -24.36 -18.27 3.19
C ASP A 2 -23.09 -17.55 2.77
N GLU A 3 -22.91 -16.31 3.24
CA GLU A 3 -21.67 -15.57 3.04
C GLU A 3 -20.53 -16.37 3.65
N LYS A 4 -19.55 -16.74 2.83
CA LYS A 4 -18.39 -17.49 3.31
C LYS A 4 -17.62 -16.70 4.36
N PHE A 5 -17.23 -17.38 5.43
CA PHE A 5 -16.34 -16.83 6.47
C PHE A 5 -15.07 -16.18 5.89
N SER A 6 -14.55 -16.70 4.78
CA SER A 6 -13.39 -16.12 4.07
C SER A 6 -13.64 -14.72 3.49
N TYR A 7 -14.87 -14.40 3.10
CA TYR A 7 -15.22 -13.06 2.64
C TYR A 7 -15.46 -12.11 3.82
N LEU A 8 -16.12 -12.60 4.88
CA LEU A 8 -16.40 -11.81 6.08
C LEU A 8 -15.12 -11.32 6.79
N SER A 9 -14.05 -12.13 6.79
CA SER A 9 -12.76 -11.70 7.35
C SER A 9 -12.13 -10.56 6.53
N VAL A 10 -12.18 -10.64 5.20
CA VAL A 10 -11.59 -9.63 4.30
C VAL A 10 -12.47 -8.38 4.19
N ALA A 11 -13.79 -8.51 4.32
CA ALA A 11 -14.75 -7.41 4.23
C ALA A 11 -14.47 -6.31 5.25
N HIS A 12 -14.08 -6.66 6.48
CA HIS A 12 -13.68 -5.66 7.48
C HIS A 12 -12.42 -4.90 7.04
N HIS A 13 -11.41 -5.60 6.54
CA HIS A 13 -10.18 -4.95 6.05
C HIS A 13 -10.44 -4.05 4.84
N ILE A 14 -11.37 -4.41 3.95
CA ILE A 14 -11.79 -3.56 2.83
C ILE A 14 -12.50 -2.30 3.33
N LYS A 15 -13.38 -2.43 4.33
CA LYS A 15 -14.03 -1.26 4.95
C LYS A 15 -13.00 -0.32 5.59
N TYR A 16 -11.98 -0.85 6.24
CA TYR A 16 -10.86 -0.05 6.74
C TYR A 16 -10.08 0.63 5.60
N LEU A 17 -9.77 -0.08 4.51
CA LEU A 17 -9.10 0.48 3.34
C LEU A 17 -9.93 1.58 2.65
N GLN A 18 -11.26 1.44 2.65
CA GLN A 18 -12.18 2.47 2.20
C GLN A 18 -12.16 3.68 3.14
N ALA A 19 -12.26 3.46 4.46
CA ALA A 19 -12.19 4.54 5.45
C ALA A 19 -10.87 5.30 5.41
N CYS A 20 -9.75 4.62 5.16
CA CYS A 20 -8.43 5.24 4.99
C CYS A 20 -8.26 5.96 3.64
N GLY A 21 -9.26 5.94 2.74
CA GLY A 21 -9.18 6.60 1.45
C GLY A 21 -8.27 5.91 0.43
N GLN A 22 -7.99 4.62 0.60
CA GLN A 22 -7.11 3.84 -0.28
C GLN A 22 -7.89 3.02 -1.32
N TYR A 23 -9.16 2.69 -1.03
CA TYR A 23 -9.98 1.82 -1.87
C TYR A 23 -11.29 2.49 -2.32
N ARG A 24 -11.74 2.19 -3.56
CA ARG A 24 -12.98 2.72 -4.14
C ARG A 24 -14.20 2.16 -3.41
N LEU A 25 -15.26 2.98 -3.28
CA LEU A 25 -16.54 2.52 -2.75
C LEU A 25 -17.19 1.50 -3.70
N ASP A 26 -17.97 0.60 -3.10
CA ASP A 26 -18.75 -0.43 -3.79
C ASP A 26 -19.69 0.18 -4.87
N LYS A 27 -19.87 -0.54 -5.98
CA LYS A 27 -20.76 -0.17 -7.10
C LYS A 27 -22.20 0.09 -6.64
N LYS A 28 -22.66 -0.47 -5.52
CA LYS A 28 -24.03 -0.24 -4.99
C LYS A 28 -24.25 1.11 -4.30
N SER A 29 -23.20 1.89 -4.04
CA SER A 29 -23.33 3.17 -3.34
C SER A 29 -23.84 4.31 -4.24
N PRO A 30 -24.62 5.28 -3.72
CA PRO A 30 -25.09 6.46 -4.48
C PRO A 30 -23.93 7.24 -5.13
N GLU A 31 -24.14 7.75 -6.34
CA GLU A 31 -23.09 8.39 -7.16
C GLU A 31 -22.43 9.59 -6.48
N ILE A 32 -23.18 10.38 -5.71
CA ILE A 32 -22.68 11.55 -4.98
C ILE A 32 -21.64 11.13 -3.93
N TRP A 33 -21.88 10.03 -3.21
CA TRP A 33 -20.94 9.50 -2.22
C TRP A 33 -19.67 8.96 -2.88
N LYS A 34 -19.79 8.32 -4.06
CA LYS A 34 -18.62 7.89 -4.84
C LYS A 34 -17.78 9.08 -5.31
N PHE A 35 -18.41 10.16 -5.73
CA PHE A 35 -17.72 11.37 -6.15
C PHE A 35 -17.00 12.03 -4.98
N LEU A 36 -17.70 12.23 -3.85
CA LEU A 36 -17.11 12.79 -2.63
C LEU A 36 -15.95 11.93 -2.12
N HIS A 37 -16.11 10.61 -2.12
CA HIS A 37 -15.05 9.70 -1.74
C HIS A 37 -13.86 9.74 -2.69
N THR A 38 -14.10 9.88 -4.00
CA THR A 38 -13.00 10.02 -4.97
C THR A 38 -12.23 11.32 -4.75
N ILE A 39 -12.91 12.42 -4.41
CA ILE A 39 -12.25 13.68 -4.02
C ILE A 39 -11.44 13.47 -2.74
N TYR A 40 -12.01 12.82 -1.73
CA TYR A 40 -11.31 12.51 -0.48
C TYR A 40 -10.06 11.65 -0.72
N MET A 41 -10.15 10.60 -1.52
CA MET A 41 -9.02 9.75 -1.89
C MET A 41 -7.92 10.53 -2.61
N ARG A 42 -8.29 11.43 -3.54
CA ARG A 42 -7.34 12.32 -4.22
C ARG A 42 -6.69 13.32 -3.28
N SER A 43 -7.45 13.93 -2.36
CA SER A 43 -6.89 14.89 -1.42
C SER A 43 -5.90 14.21 -0.48
N VAL A 44 -6.23 13.02 0.05
CA VAL A 44 -5.31 12.21 0.85
C VAL A 44 -4.01 11.95 0.08
N LEU A 45 -4.09 11.47 -1.17
CA LEU A 45 -2.89 11.21 -1.97
C LEU A 45 -2.03 12.48 -2.15
N ILE A 46 -2.66 13.63 -2.42
CA ILE A 46 -1.95 14.92 -2.54
C ILE A 46 -1.26 15.29 -1.22
N PHE A 47 -1.92 15.12 -0.08
CA PHE A 47 -1.31 15.37 1.24
C PHE A 47 -0.06 14.53 1.47
N PHE A 48 -0.10 13.25 1.09
CA PHE A 48 1.05 12.37 1.25
C PHE A 48 2.19 12.69 0.28
N VAL A 49 1.88 13.07 -0.96
CA VAL A 49 2.91 13.58 -1.89
C VAL A 49 3.54 14.86 -1.35
N PHE A 50 2.74 15.77 -0.81
CA PHE A 50 3.26 16.99 -0.20
C PHE A 50 4.15 16.68 1.01
N TYR A 51 3.76 15.72 1.83
CA TYR A 51 4.56 15.24 2.95
C TYR A 51 5.89 14.63 2.50
N THR A 52 5.91 13.81 1.43
CA THR A 52 7.17 13.24 0.92
C THR A 52 8.10 14.32 0.37
N PHE A 53 7.57 15.38 -0.26
CA PHE A 53 8.36 16.55 -0.65
C PHE A 53 8.98 17.26 0.56
N GLN A 54 8.23 17.44 1.65
CA GLN A 54 8.76 18.02 2.89
C GLN A 54 9.90 17.17 3.46
N GLN A 55 9.78 15.84 3.40
CA GLN A 55 10.84 14.94 3.85
C GLN A 55 12.12 15.06 3.01
N VAL A 56 12.01 15.25 1.70
CA VAL A 56 13.17 15.50 0.82
C VAL A 56 13.88 16.81 1.18
N LEU A 57 13.12 17.88 1.44
CA LEU A 57 13.70 19.14 1.90
C LEU A 57 14.44 18.98 3.23
N LYS A 58 13.86 18.23 4.16
CA LYS A 58 14.46 17.95 5.47
C LYS A 58 15.75 17.13 5.38
N ILE A 59 15.83 16.18 4.44
CA ILE A 59 17.07 15.43 4.18
C ILE A 59 18.20 16.37 3.73
N ASN A 60 17.89 17.36 2.88
CA ASN A 60 18.89 18.33 2.41
C ASN A 60 19.40 19.24 3.54
N GLU A 61 18.55 19.56 4.51
CA GLU A 61 18.89 20.39 5.67
C GLU A 61 19.73 19.62 6.70
N VAL A 62 19.38 18.36 6.98
CA VAL A 62 20.00 17.56 8.06
C VAL A 62 21.14 16.67 7.55
N ARG A 63 21.63 16.92 6.33
CA ARG A 63 22.61 16.07 5.63
C ARG A 63 23.92 15.81 6.37
N ASP A 64 24.27 16.67 7.32
CA ASP A 64 25.52 16.60 8.08
C ASP A 64 25.46 15.57 9.24
N ASP A 65 24.27 15.07 9.59
CA ASP A 65 24.05 14.07 10.65
C ASP A 65 23.50 12.77 10.04
N ILE A 66 24.38 11.79 9.84
CA ILE A 66 24.08 10.53 9.14
C ILE A 66 22.95 9.74 9.83
N ASP A 67 22.87 9.76 11.17
CA ASP A 67 21.84 9.02 11.91
C ASP A 67 20.46 9.63 11.67
N LYS A 68 20.37 10.96 11.65
CA LYS A 68 19.12 11.67 11.33
C LYS A 68 18.73 11.52 9.86
N VAL A 69 19.70 11.53 8.95
CA VAL A 69 19.48 11.28 7.53
C VAL A 69 18.89 9.88 7.32
N MET A 70 19.46 8.86 7.95
CA MET A 70 19.00 7.48 7.83
C MET A 70 17.55 7.31 8.29
N GLY A 71 17.20 7.87 9.46
CA GLY A 71 15.82 7.86 9.95
C GLY A 71 14.84 8.56 9.00
N THR A 72 15.26 9.69 8.42
CA THR A 72 14.42 10.48 7.49
C THR A 72 14.25 9.76 6.15
N ILE A 73 15.29 9.13 5.62
CA ILE A 73 15.21 8.30 4.41
C ILE A 73 14.30 7.08 4.64
N PHE A 74 14.37 6.44 5.81
CA PHE A 74 13.48 5.32 6.13
C PHE A 74 12.00 5.73 6.13
N LEU A 75 11.68 6.87 6.76
CA LEU A 75 10.35 7.45 6.71
C LEU A 75 9.93 7.74 5.26
N PHE A 76 10.79 8.40 4.48
CA PHE A 76 10.54 8.71 3.08
C PHE A 76 10.24 7.46 2.24
N LEU A 77 11.03 6.39 2.39
CA LEU A 77 10.81 5.12 1.70
C LEU A 77 9.48 4.47 2.10
N THR A 78 9.14 4.51 3.40
CA THR A 78 7.88 3.94 3.90
C THR A 78 6.67 4.65 3.31
N TYR A 79 6.68 5.99 3.28
CA TYR A 79 5.58 6.75 2.68
C TYR A 79 5.50 6.60 1.16
N THR A 80 6.64 6.41 0.50
CA THR A 80 6.70 6.14 -0.94
C THR A 80 6.14 4.76 -1.27
N ASP A 81 6.50 3.71 -0.52
CA ASP A 81 5.93 2.35 -0.65
C ASP A 81 4.41 2.37 -0.44
N TRP A 82 3.96 3.06 0.59
CA TRP A 82 2.54 3.23 0.88
C TRP A 82 1.80 3.94 -0.26
N THR A 83 2.37 5.01 -0.81
CA THR A 83 1.81 5.73 -1.98
C THR A 83 1.75 4.85 -3.22
N TYR A 84 2.80 4.05 -3.47
CA TYR A 84 2.85 3.12 -4.59
C TYR A 84 1.73 2.06 -4.48
N LYS A 85 1.51 1.49 -3.29
CA LYS A 85 0.41 0.57 -3.03
C LYS A 85 -0.95 1.22 -3.28
N CYS A 86 -1.17 2.45 -2.82
CA CYS A 86 -2.40 3.20 -3.11
C CYS A 86 -2.67 3.32 -4.62
N ILE A 87 -1.65 3.65 -5.42
CA ILE A 87 -1.78 3.78 -6.89
C ILE A 87 -2.12 2.43 -7.53
N ILE A 88 -1.49 1.34 -7.09
CA ILE A 88 -1.82 -0.01 -7.56
C ILE A 88 -3.27 -0.35 -7.23
N TYR A 89 -3.70 -0.13 -5.98
CA TYR A 89 -5.07 -0.41 -5.55
C TYR A 89 -6.10 0.34 -6.39
N TRP A 90 -5.80 1.58 -6.80
CA TRP A 90 -6.68 2.31 -7.71
C TRP A 90 -6.68 1.74 -9.12
N LYS A 91 -5.50 1.51 -9.71
CA LYS A 91 -5.38 0.97 -11.08
C LYS A 91 -5.99 -0.42 -11.22
N LYS A 92 -5.79 -1.28 -10.24
CA LYS A 92 -6.27 -2.66 -10.20
C LYS A 92 -7.58 -2.82 -9.43
N SER A 93 -8.31 -1.73 -9.18
CA SER A 93 -9.54 -1.78 -8.39
C SER A 93 -10.60 -2.72 -9.00
N GLU A 94 -10.62 -2.88 -10.32
CA GLU A 94 -11.52 -3.81 -11.01
C GLU A 94 -11.08 -5.26 -10.83
N GLU A 95 -9.81 -5.59 -11.10
CA GLU A 95 -9.25 -6.94 -10.85
C GLU A 95 -9.45 -7.39 -9.39
N ILE A 96 -9.30 -6.48 -8.42
CA ILE A 96 -9.48 -6.80 -7.00
C ILE A 96 -10.95 -7.04 -6.67
N ASN A 97 -11.86 -6.25 -7.24
CA ASN A 97 -13.30 -6.48 -7.06
C ASN A 97 -13.74 -7.80 -7.70
N ASP A 98 -13.21 -8.15 -8.86
CA ASP A 98 -13.47 -9.43 -9.52
C ASP A 98 -12.94 -10.59 -8.66
N LEU A 99 -11.74 -10.43 -8.09
CA LEU A 99 -11.16 -11.42 -7.17
C LEU A 99 -11.99 -11.55 -5.87
N LEU A 100 -12.52 -10.44 -5.35
CA LEU A 100 -13.43 -10.46 -4.21
C LEU A 100 -14.77 -11.13 -4.52
N ASP A 101 -15.26 -10.99 -5.75
CA ASP A 101 -16.48 -11.67 -6.20
C ASP A 101 -16.23 -13.18 -6.40
N VAL A 102 -15.04 -13.55 -6.89
CA VAL A 102 -14.57 -14.96 -6.92
C VAL A 102 -14.40 -15.52 -5.51
N MET A 103 -13.97 -14.73 -4.53
CA MET A 103 -13.88 -15.15 -3.11
C MET A 103 -15.25 -15.37 -2.46
N LYS A 104 -16.31 -14.68 -2.94
CA LYS A 104 -17.69 -15.07 -2.59
C LYS A 104 -18.03 -16.42 -3.24
N GLY A 105 -17.49 -16.69 -4.42
CA GLY A 105 -17.47 -18.00 -5.07
C GLY A 105 -16.54 -19.02 -4.39
N ILE A 106 -16.73 -20.30 -4.71
CA ILE A 106 -15.84 -21.42 -4.33
C ILE A 106 -14.84 -21.58 -5.46
N TRP A 107 -13.58 -21.87 -5.14
CA TRP A 107 -12.48 -22.16 -6.09
C TRP A 107 -11.66 -20.99 -6.68
N LEU A 108 -10.62 -20.52 -5.97
CA LEU A 108 -9.26 -20.25 -6.53
C LEU A 108 -8.24 -19.75 -5.46
N PHE A 109 -8.31 -20.29 -4.25
CA PHE A 109 -7.46 -19.88 -3.11
C PHE A 109 -5.96 -20.27 -3.26
N ILE A 110 -5.58 -21.00 -4.32
CA ILE A 110 -4.24 -21.59 -4.47
C ILE A 110 -3.31 -20.72 -5.33
N PHE A 111 -3.81 -19.79 -6.15
CA PHE A 111 -2.97 -19.15 -7.18
C PHE A 111 -2.27 -17.85 -6.74
N TRP A 112 -2.70 -17.22 -5.63
CA TRP A 112 -2.24 -15.86 -5.28
C TRP A 112 -1.11 -15.79 -4.26
N GLU A 113 -1.07 -16.72 -3.29
CA GLU A 113 -0.02 -16.77 -2.25
C GLU A 113 1.40 -16.90 -2.85
N PHE A 114 1.56 -17.61 -3.97
CA PHE A 114 2.89 -17.83 -4.56
C PHE A 114 3.52 -16.59 -5.23
N LYS A 115 2.71 -15.61 -5.67
CA LYS A 115 3.25 -14.48 -6.45
C LYS A 115 3.64 -13.29 -5.59
N LEU A 116 2.93 -13.05 -4.48
CA LEU A 116 3.25 -11.97 -3.54
C LEU A 116 4.44 -12.34 -2.65
N PHE A 117 4.53 -13.61 -2.24
CA PHE A 117 5.62 -14.10 -1.39
C PHE A 117 6.97 -14.06 -2.12
N PHE A 118 7.01 -14.39 -3.42
CA PHE A 118 8.25 -14.37 -4.21
C PHE A 118 8.76 -12.93 -4.47
N TYR A 119 7.87 -11.96 -4.63
CA TYR A 119 8.26 -10.57 -4.89
C TYR A 119 8.81 -9.89 -3.62
N LEU A 120 8.27 -10.22 -2.44
CA LEU A 120 8.78 -9.71 -1.16
C LEU A 120 10.11 -10.37 -0.76
N PHE A 121 10.27 -11.68 -0.97
CA PHE A 121 11.50 -12.39 -0.60
C PHE A 121 12.71 -11.93 -1.42
N THR A 122 12.52 -11.62 -2.71
CA THR A 122 13.59 -11.11 -3.57
C THR A 122 14.07 -9.72 -3.15
N TYR A 123 13.19 -8.88 -2.57
CA TYR A 123 13.54 -7.52 -2.14
C TYR A 123 14.21 -7.46 -0.77
N ILE A 124 13.80 -8.33 0.17
CA ILE A 124 14.40 -8.42 1.51
C ILE A 124 15.78 -9.09 1.49
N GLY A 125 16.03 -10.03 0.57
CA GLY A 125 17.34 -10.67 0.39
C GLY A 125 18.45 -9.67 0.05
N LYS A 126 18.16 -8.67 -0.80
CA LYS A 126 19.15 -7.68 -1.26
C LYS A 126 19.61 -6.71 -0.18
N TYR A 127 18.72 -6.33 0.76
CA TYR A 127 19.07 -5.42 1.85
C TYR A 127 19.95 -6.08 2.92
N LYS A 128 19.79 -7.38 3.16
CA LYS A 128 20.61 -8.13 4.12
C LYS A 128 22.03 -8.37 3.63
N GLU A 129 22.25 -8.30 2.32
CA GLU A 129 23.56 -8.44 1.68
C GLU A 129 24.32 -7.10 1.64
N CYS A 130 23.62 -5.99 1.36
CA CYS A 130 24.21 -4.64 1.48
C CYS A 130 24.60 -4.27 2.92
N ALA A 131 23.80 -4.66 3.93
CA ALA A 131 24.14 -4.42 5.33
C ALA A 131 25.37 -5.23 5.80
N ARG A 132 25.62 -6.39 5.20
CA ARG A 132 26.76 -7.26 5.54
C ARG A 132 28.06 -6.81 4.86
N LEU A 133 27.97 -6.16 3.70
CA LEU A 133 29.12 -5.57 3.00
C LEU A 133 29.60 -4.26 3.65
N LEU A 134 28.74 -3.57 4.39
CA LEU A 134 29.10 -2.36 5.14
C LEU A 134 29.76 -2.66 6.49
N SER A 135 29.52 -3.84 7.10
CA SER A 135 30.15 -4.25 8.36
C SER A 135 31.48 -5.01 8.19
N LEU A 136 31.94 -5.23 6.94
CA LEU A 136 33.22 -5.87 6.59
C LEU A 136 34.26 -4.86 6.08
N ARG A 137 33.91 -3.56 6.14
CA ARG A 137 34.78 -2.43 5.79
C ARG A 137 35.06 -1.55 7.01
N GLU A 138 35.08 -2.17 8.19
CA GLU A 138 35.75 -1.71 9.42
C GLU A 138 36.77 -2.79 9.80
#